data_AF-B9RL96-F1
#
_entry.id   AF-B9RL96-F1
#
_cell.length_a   1.000
_cell.length_b   1.000
_cell.length_c   1.000
_cell.angle_alpha   90.00
_cell.angle_beta   90.00
_cell.angle_gamma   90.00
#
_symmetry.space_group_name_H-M   'P 1'
#
loop_
_entity.id
_entity.type
_entity.pdbx_description
1 polymer ?
#
loop_
_entity_poly.entity_id
_entity_poly.type
_entity_poly.pdbx_seq_one_letter_code
_entity_poly.pdbx_strand_id
1 'polypeptide(L)'
;MVGCLALSNRDSRDCPKHSHLSMMTRKEDHKFPCLKTKYSELISTLLTRNDWKFMHLHQYQGHWYFTVYLETMLAAQEKFQAQPHDIILCTYPKTGTTWLKALAFAITTRYRYSISESPLLTSTPHDCVPFLEIEMGTKESCARYPENPLVATHIPYNSLPTSII
;
A
#
# COMPACT_ATOMS: atom_id res chain seq x y z
N MET A 1 33.57 20.14 13.14
CA MET A 1 34.04 21.24 14.02
C MET A 1 33.41 22.49 13.44
N VAL A 2 32.24 22.93 13.91
CA VAL A 2 31.91 23.62 15.17
C VAL A 2 30.45 23.23 15.52
N GLY A 3 30.01 22.83 16.71
CA GLY A 3 30.52 23.01 18.06
C GLY A 3 29.66 24.04 18.81
N CYS A 4 28.47 23.68 19.30
CA CYS A 4 27.78 24.46 20.33
C CYS A 4 27.49 23.56 21.54
N LEU A 5 28.21 23.85 22.63
CA LEU A 5 28.05 23.28 23.95
C LEU A 5 26.75 23.74 24.62
N ALA A 6 26.24 22.85 25.46
CA ALA A 6 25.11 23.00 26.36
C ALA A 6 25.34 24.03 27.48
N LEU A 7 24.24 24.54 28.06
CA LEU A 7 24.16 24.82 29.49
C LEU A 7 22.88 24.22 30.08
N SER A 8 23.12 23.55 31.20
CA SER A 8 22.23 22.75 32.05
C SER A 8 21.55 23.63 33.12
N ASN A 9 20.32 23.26 33.51
CA ASN A 9 19.88 22.99 34.91
C ASN A 9 18.40 22.61 34.88
N ARG A 10 18.05 21.34 35.12
CA ARG A 10 17.62 20.73 36.41
C ARG A 10 16.58 21.56 37.18
N ASP A 11 15.35 21.06 37.21
CA ASP A 11 14.68 20.83 38.48
C ASP A 11 13.87 19.51 38.43
N SER A 12 13.79 18.90 39.59
CA SER A 12 13.44 17.52 39.91
C SER A 12 12.03 17.48 40.50
N ARG A 13 11.49 16.25 40.65
CA ARG A 13 10.20 15.83 41.28
C ARG A 13 9.19 15.38 40.21
N ASP A 14 8.57 14.21 40.24
CA ASP A 14 8.52 13.12 41.22
C ASP A 14 8.03 11.86 40.47
N CYS A 15 8.49 10.66 40.83
CA CYS A 15 8.12 9.40 40.19
C CYS A 15 7.73 8.41 41.30
N PRO A 16 6.47 7.97 41.42
CA PRO A 16 6.14 6.88 42.32
C PRO A 16 6.40 5.54 41.62
N LYS A 17 7.36 4.77 42.14
CA LYS A 17 7.47 3.33 41.93
C LYS A 17 6.92 2.60 43.15
N HIS A 18 5.91 1.76 42.97
CA HIS A 18 5.65 0.51 43.71
C HIS A 18 4.68 -0.31 42.81
N SER A 19 5.08 -1.39 42.12
CA SER A 19 5.18 -2.79 42.57
C SER A 19 3.91 -3.27 43.32
N HIS A 20 3.21 -4.36 43.01
CA HIS A 20 3.42 -5.50 42.11
C HIS A 20 2.10 -6.31 42.06
N LEU A 21 1.93 -7.09 40.98
CA LEU A 21 1.21 -8.38 40.89
C LEU A 21 -0.26 -8.43 40.39
N SER A 22 -0.34 -8.86 39.13
CA SER A 22 -1.27 -9.87 38.56
C SER A 22 -2.73 -9.49 38.31
N MET A 23 -3.09 -9.35 37.03
CA MET A 23 -3.88 -10.39 36.32
C MET A 23 -4.05 -10.03 34.84
N MET A 24 -4.23 -11.07 34.03
CA MET A 24 -4.70 -11.08 32.65
C MET A 24 -3.70 -10.72 31.54
N THR A 25 -2.88 -11.73 31.23
CA THR A 25 -2.72 -12.22 29.85
C THR A 25 -3.94 -11.93 28.97
N ARG A 26 -3.79 -10.99 28.03
CA ARG A 26 -4.40 -11.08 26.70
C ARG A 26 -3.39 -10.56 25.68
N LYS A 27 -2.65 -11.47 25.05
CA LYS A 27 -2.18 -11.23 23.69
C LYS A 27 -3.44 -11.11 22.86
N GLU A 28 -3.82 -9.89 22.51
CA GLU A 28 -4.72 -9.70 21.39
C GLU A 28 -3.92 -10.09 20.17
N ASP A 29 -4.08 -11.35 19.76
CA ASP A 29 -3.72 -11.78 18.43
C ASP A 29 -4.53 -10.89 17.48
N HIS A 30 -3.88 -9.86 16.92
CA HIS A 30 -4.41 -9.13 15.78
C HIS A 30 -4.45 -10.11 14.59
N LYS A 31 -5.39 -11.06 14.62
CA LYS A 31 -5.91 -11.70 13.44
C LYS A 31 -6.55 -10.58 12.64
N PHE A 32 -5.88 -10.15 11.58
CA PHE A 32 -6.59 -9.54 10.46
C PHE A 32 -7.67 -10.56 10.07
N PRO A 33 -8.97 -10.25 10.23
CA PRO A 33 -10.01 -11.20 9.89
C PRO A 33 -9.85 -11.54 8.41
N CYS A 34 -9.57 -12.80 8.11
CA CYS A 34 -9.69 -13.32 6.76
C CYS A 34 -11.19 -13.35 6.45
N LEU A 35 -11.69 -12.23 5.92
CA LEU A 35 -13.02 -12.18 5.33
C LEU A 35 -13.02 -13.23 4.22
N LYS A 36 -13.95 -14.18 4.23
CA LYS A 36 -14.06 -15.15 3.14
C LYS A 36 -14.40 -14.38 1.86
N THR A 37 -13.40 -14.19 1.01
CA THR A 37 -13.56 -13.56 -0.29
C THR A 37 -13.99 -14.60 -1.32
N LYS A 38 -14.50 -14.14 -2.46
CA LYS A 38 -14.75 -14.98 -3.64
C LYS A 38 -13.54 -15.85 -4.02
N TYR A 39 -12.33 -15.40 -3.68
CA TYR A 39 -11.07 -16.02 -4.06
C TYR A 39 -10.53 -17.00 -3.02
N SER A 40 -11.13 -17.11 -1.83
CA SER A 40 -10.59 -17.95 -0.75
C SER A 40 -10.47 -19.43 -1.12
N GLU A 41 -11.42 -19.99 -1.88
CA GLU A 41 -11.34 -21.38 -2.35
C GLU A 41 -10.15 -21.58 -3.30
N LEU A 42 -9.97 -20.69 -4.28
CA LEU A 42 -8.83 -20.72 -5.18
C LEU A 42 -7.51 -20.63 -4.41
N ILE A 43 -7.38 -19.65 -3.51
CA ILE A 43 -6.15 -19.41 -2.74
C ILE A 43 -5.81 -20.62 -1.87
N SER A 44 -6.81 -21.33 -1.33
CA SER A 44 -6.59 -22.53 -0.50
C SER A 44 -5.95 -23.69 -1.26
N THR A 45 -6.07 -23.72 -2.59
CA THR A 45 -5.46 -24.76 -3.44
C THR A 45 -4.02 -24.44 -3.85
N LEU A 46 -3.55 -23.22 -3.62
CA LEU A 46 -2.23 -22.77 -4.06
C LEU A 46 -1.11 -23.24 -3.14
N LEU A 47 0.08 -23.42 -3.72
CA LEU A 47 1.29 -23.69 -2.96
C LEU A 47 1.51 -22.57 -1.95
N THR A 48 1.62 -22.95 -0.67
CA THR A 48 1.68 -22.01 0.45
C THR A 48 3.01 -22.13 1.18
N ARG A 49 3.65 -20.99 1.46
CA ARG A 49 4.83 -20.88 2.32
C ARG A 49 4.46 -20.18 3.62
N ASN A 50 4.89 -20.78 4.73
CA ASN A 50 4.57 -20.35 6.10
C ASN A 50 5.75 -19.66 6.79
N ASP A 51 6.70 -19.15 6.00
CA ASP A 51 7.95 -18.58 6.52
C ASP A 51 7.68 -17.30 7.34
N TRP A 52 6.58 -16.60 7.05
CA TRP A 52 6.10 -15.46 7.83
C TRP A 52 4.93 -15.86 8.74
N LYS A 53 5.14 -15.81 10.05
CA LYS A 53 4.18 -16.24 11.09
C LYS A 53 2.79 -15.59 11.02
N PHE A 54 2.68 -14.43 10.38
CA PHE A 54 1.46 -13.63 10.31
C PHE A 54 1.00 -13.34 8.88
N MET A 55 1.75 -13.77 7.86
CA MET A 55 1.47 -13.46 6.46
C MET A 55 1.89 -14.63 5.58
N HIS A 56 0.93 -15.51 5.30
CA HIS A 56 1.14 -16.63 4.38
C HIS A 56 1.43 -16.11 2.97
N LEU A 57 2.39 -16.75 2.31
CA LEU A 57 2.71 -16.50 0.92
C LEU A 57 2.10 -17.59 0.06
N HIS A 58 1.38 -17.23 -0.99
CA HIS A 58 0.81 -18.16 -1.96
C HIS A 58 1.48 -17.95 -3.32
N GLN A 59 1.79 -19.05 -4.01
CA GLN A 59 2.32 -18.99 -5.36
C GLN A 59 1.17 -18.90 -6.37
N TYR A 60 1.18 -17.87 -7.19
CA TYR A 60 0.21 -17.66 -8.27
C TYR A 60 0.92 -17.15 -9.51
N GLN A 61 0.64 -17.71 -10.69
CA GLN A 61 1.24 -17.29 -11.97
C GLN A 61 2.78 -17.06 -11.92
N GLY A 62 3.48 -17.98 -11.25
CA GLY A 62 4.95 -17.95 -11.13
C GLY A 62 5.53 -17.03 -10.05
N HIS A 63 4.72 -16.27 -9.32
CA HIS A 63 5.16 -15.30 -8.31
C HIS A 63 4.57 -15.59 -6.92
N TRP A 64 5.22 -15.10 -5.87
CA TRP A 64 4.77 -15.26 -4.49
C TRP A 64 4.10 -13.98 -3.99
N TYR A 65 2.89 -14.12 -3.44
CA TYR A 65 2.09 -13.01 -2.94
C TYR A 65 1.66 -13.26 -1.50
N PHE A 66 1.62 -12.21 -0.70
CA PHE A 66 0.92 -12.28 0.57
C PHE A 66 -0.58 -12.44 0.31
N THR A 67 -1.27 -13.26 1.12
CA THR A 67 -2.70 -13.55 0.96
C THR A 67 -3.54 -12.29 0.72
N VAL A 68 -3.29 -11.23 1.52
CA VAL A 68 -4.02 -9.95 1.40
C VAL A 68 -3.86 -9.27 0.04
N TYR A 69 -2.68 -9.33 -0.57
CA TYR A 69 -2.44 -8.74 -1.89
C TYR A 69 -2.88 -9.66 -3.02
N LEU A 70 -2.88 -10.97 -2.80
CA LEU A 70 -3.34 -11.92 -3.82
C LEU A 70 -4.84 -11.76 -4.07
N GLU A 71 -5.65 -11.61 -3.01
CA GLU A 71 -7.10 -11.40 -3.15
C GLU A 71 -7.41 -10.13 -3.94
N THR A 72 -6.74 -9.03 -3.63
CA THR A 72 -6.95 -7.76 -4.32
C THR A 72 -6.38 -7.75 -5.73
N MET A 73 -5.28 -8.46 -5.98
CA MET A 73 -4.74 -8.68 -7.33
C MET A 73 -5.71 -9.48 -8.20
N LEU A 74 -6.31 -10.55 -7.67
CA LEU A 74 -7.31 -11.36 -8.39
C LEU A 74 -8.55 -10.54 -8.70
N ALA A 75 -9.01 -9.72 -7.75
CA ALA A 75 -10.10 -8.77 -7.98
C ALA A 75 -9.76 -7.74 -9.06
N ALA A 76 -8.53 -7.22 -9.06
CA ALA A 76 -8.07 -6.28 -10.08
C ALA A 76 -8.01 -6.92 -11.47
N GLN A 77 -7.50 -8.15 -11.59
CA GLN A 77 -7.51 -8.90 -12.86
C GLN A 77 -8.92 -9.07 -13.43
N GLU A 78 -9.90 -9.35 -12.57
CA GLU A 78 -11.29 -9.58 -12.99
C GLU A 78 -12.03 -8.28 -13.33
N LYS A 79 -11.85 -7.23 -12.54
CA LYS A 79 -12.71 -6.03 -12.57
C LYS A 79 -12.10 -4.84 -13.29
N PHE A 80 -10.78 -4.75 -13.38
CA PHE A 80 -10.12 -3.56 -13.92
C PHE A 80 -10.24 -3.48 -15.44
N GLN A 81 -10.76 -2.35 -15.91
CA GLN A 81 -10.88 -2.02 -17.32
C GLN A 81 -10.08 -0.74 -17.60
N ALA A 82 -8.90 -0.93 -18.20
CA ALA A 82 -8.04 0.16 -18.64
C ALA A 82 -8.78 1.05 -19.64
N GLN A 83 -8.56 2.35 -19.55
CA GLN A 83 -9.03 3.32 -20.54
C GLN A 83 -7.89 3.69 -21.49
N PRO A 84 -8.19 4.13 -22.73
CA PRO A 84 -7.16 4.49 -23.71
C PRO A 84 -6.18 5.57 -23.25
N HIS A 85 -6.56 6.38 -22.26
CA HIS A 85 -5.74 7.46 -21.72
C HIS A 85 -5.03 7.10 -20.41
N ASP A 86 -5.24 5.90 -19.86
CA ASP A 86 -4.63 5.49 -18.61
C ASP A 86 -3.10 5.33 -18.78
N ILE A 87 -2.35 5.81 -17.80
CA ILE A 87 -0.89 5.70 -17.74
C ILE A 87 -0.55 4.80 -16.55
N ILE A 88 -0.06 3.60 -16.85
CA ILE A 88 0.25 2.58 -15.84
C ILE A 88 1.71 2.70 -15.38
N LEU A 89 1.91 3.00 -14.10
CA LEU A 89 3.22 3.06 -13.45
C LEU A 89 3.54 1.69 -12.82
N CYS A 90 4.32 0.88 -13.53
CA CYS A 90 4.76 -0.42 -13.06
C CYS A 90 6.09 -0.32 -12.30
N THR A 91 6.16 -0.85 -11.08
CA THR A 91 7.39 -0.87 -10.28
C THR A 91 7.48 -2.14 -9.44
N TYR A 92 8.67 -2.52 -9.01
CA TYR A 92 8.81 -3.51 -7.94
C TYR A 92 8.69 -2.81 -6.57
N PRO A 93 8.14 -3.45 -5.52
CA PRO A 93 8.07 -2.83 -4.22
C PRO A 93 9.43 -2.30 -3.75
N LYS A 94 9.40 -1.10 -3.17
CA LYS A 94 10.58 -0.40 -2.58
C LYS A 94 11.63 0.11 -3.59
N THR A 95 11.37 0.08 -4.90
CA THR A 95 12.29 0.63 -5.92
C THR A 95 11.98 2.09 -6.30
N GLY A 96 11.60 2.93 -5.34
CA GLY A 96 11.36 4.36 -5.58
C GLY A 96 9.96 4.74 -6.07
N THR A 97 8.94 3.92 -5.81
CA THR A 97 7.54 4.17 -6.23
C THR A 97 7.02 5.54 -5.80
N THR A 98 7.33 5.98 -4.59
CA THR A 98 6.87 7.28 -4.07
C THR A 98 7.41 8.44 -4.90
N TRP A 99 8.68 8.39 -5.28
CA TRP A 99 9.30 9.42 -6.10
C TRP A 99 8.75 9.40 -7.53
N LEU A 100 8.58 8.21 -8.11
CA LEU A 100 7.99 8.04 -9.44
C LEU A 100 6.53 8.56 -9.50
N LYS A 101 5.69 8.24 -8.51
CA LYS A 101 4.31 8.72 -8.42
C LYS A 101 4.26 10.25 -8.34
N ALA A 102 5.09 10.86 -7.48
CA ALA A 102 5.14 12.31 -7.32
C ALA A 102 5.55 13.00 -8.63
N LEU A 103 6.61 12.50 -9.28
CA LEU A 103 7.10 13.07 -10.53
C LEU A 103 6.07 12.94 -11.66
N ALA A 104 5.50 11.75 -11.85
CA ALA A 104 4.48 11.51 -12.88
C ALA A 104 3.26 12.40 -12.66
N PHE A 105 2.77 12.50 -11.42
CA PHE A 105 1.63 13.34 -11.06
C PHE A 105 1.91 14.83 -11.33
N ALA A 106 3.08 15.32 -10.93
CA ALA A 106 3.46 16.72 -11.19
C ALA A 106 3.49 17.00 -12.70
N ILE A 107 3.99 16.08 -13.52
CA ILE A 107 4.07 16.25 -14.98
C ILE A 107 2.67 16.24 -15.60
N THR A 108 1.80 15.30 -15.25
CA THR A 108 0.47 15.15 -15.87
C THR A 108 -0.49 16.25 -15.46
N THR A 109 -0.31 16.83 -14.27
CA THR A 109 -1.21 17.85 -13.72
C THR A 109 -0.66 19.28 -13.76
N ARG A 110 0.54 19.49 -14.35
CA ARG A 110 1.23 20.81 -14.40
C ARG A 110 0.43 21.97 -15.00
N TYR A 111 -0.55 21.67 -15.84
CA TYR A 111 -1.41 22.69 -16.47
C TYR A 111 -2.64 23.04 -15.60
N ARG A 112 -2.89 22.24 -14.56
CA ARG A 112 -4.07 22.35 -13.69
C ARG A 112 -3.76 23.03 -12.38
N TYR A 113 -2.60 22.71 -11.82
CA TYR A 113 -2.15 23.22 -10.53
C TYR A 113 -0.90 24.05 -10.73
N SER A 114 -0.90 25.25 -10.14
CA SER A 114 0.34 25.98 -9.92
C SER A 114 1.23 25.22 -8.93
N ILE A 115 2.52 25.55 -8.87
CA ILE A 115 3.47 24.89 -7.95
C ILE A 115 3.00 25.00 -6.49
N SER A 116 2.42 26.14 -6.10
CA SER A 116 1.93 26.41 -4.74
C SER A 116 0.59 25.77 -4.40
N GLU A 117 -0.15 25.29 -5.39
CA GLU A 117 -1.49 24.70 -5.23
C GLU A 117 -1.49 23.20 -5.55
N SER A 118 -0.31 22.61 -5.75
CA SER A 118 -0.18 21.21 -6.08
C SER A 118 -0.70 20.33 -4.93
N PRO A 119 -1.57 19.34 -5.22
CA PRO A 119 -2.01 18.35 -4.23
C PRO A 119 -0.86 17.61 -3.53
N LEU A 120 0.33 17.56 -4.15
CA LEU A 120 1.53 16.98 -3.53
C LEU A 120 2.02 17.73 -2.29
N LEU A 121 1.56 18.97 -2.05
CA LEU A 121 1.88 19.75 -0.84
C LEU A 121 1.00 19.38 0.35
N THR A 122 -0.18 18.80 0.11
CA THR A 122 -1.19 18.49 1.14
C THR A 122 -1.50 17.01 1.27
N SER A 123 -1.11 16.19 0.30
CA SER A 123 -1.41 14.75 0.21
C SER A 123 -0.17 13.95 -0.16
N THR A 124 -0.15 12.66 0.17
CA THR A 124 0.98 11.81 -0.21
C THR A 124 0.91 11.45 -1.70
N PRO A 125 2.03 11.15 -2.36
CA PRO A 125 2.01 10.67 -3.74
C PRO A 125 1.21 9.37 -3.92
N HIS A 126 1.04 8.58 -2.85
CA HIS A 126 0.22 7.38 -2.86
C HIS A 126 -1.28 7.69 -2.88
N ASP A 127 -1.71 8.80 -2.27
CA ASP A 127 -3.08 9.29 -2.35
C ASP A 127 -3.38 9.93 -3.72
N CYS A 128 -2.38 10.57 -4.32
CA CYS A 128 -2.52 11.21 -5.64
C CYS A 128 -2.55 10.20 -6.79
N VAL A 129 -1.84 9.08 -6.67
CA VAL A 129 -1.77 8.04 -7.72
C VAL A 129 -2.11 6.69 -7.09
N PRO A 130 -3.33 6.17 -7.29
CA PRO A 130 -3.83 4.99 -6.60
C PRO A 130 -3.11 3.71 -7.06
N PHE A 131 -3.04 2.70 -6.18
CA PHE A 131 -2.61 1.35 -6.58
C PHE A 131 -3.77 0.49 -7.08
N LEU A 132 -3.58 -0.14 -8.24
CA LEU A 132 -4.52 -1.07 -8.86
C LEU A 132 -4.92 -2.19 -7.87
N GLU A 133 -3.93 -2.87 -7.29
CA GLU A 133 -4.11 -4.01 -6.38
C GLU A 133 -4.41 -3.61 -4.91
N ILE A 134 -4.74 -2.36 -4.62
CA ILE A 134 -5.14 -1.94 -3.27
C ILE A 134 -6.50 -1.26 -3.32
N GLU A 135 -6.64 -0.28 -4.21
CA GLU A 135 -7.78 0.63 -4.21
C GLU A 135 -8.83 0.23 -5.25
N MET A 136 -8.43 -0.46 -6.32
CA MET A 136 -9.34 -0.91 -7.37
C MET A 136 -9.78 -2.36 -7.21
N GLY A 137 -9.07 -3.17 -6.42
CA GLY A 137 -9.52 -4.51 -6.03
C GLY A 137 -10.63 -4.51 -4.96
N THR A 138 -10.78 -3.42 -4.20
CA THR A 138 -11.64 -3.34 -3.00
C THR A 138 -12.89 -2.48 -3.15
N LYS A 139 -12.92 -1.49 -4.05
CA LYS A 139 -14.07 -0.58 -4.26
C LYS A 139 -14.88 -1.00 -5.49
N GLU A 140 -16.21 -1.00 -5.38
CA GLU A 140 -17.14 -1.33 -6.49
C GLU A 140 -17.11 -0.29 -7.62
N SER A 141 -16.76 0.95 -7.30
CA SER A 141 -16.39 1.96 -8.28
C SER A 141 -15.07 2.58 -7.86
N CYS A 142 -14.08 2.52 -8.75
CA CYS A 142 -12.91 3.36 -8.58
C CYS A 142 -13.39 4.80 -8.76
N ALA A 143 -13.22 5.64 -7.75
CA ALA A 143 -13.25 7.08 -7.94
C ALA A 143 -11.98 7.46 -8.72
N ARG A 144 -11.90 7.02 -9.99
CA ARG A 144 -10.93 7.55 -10.94
C ARG A 144 -11.25 9.02 -11.02
N TYR A 145 -10.33 9.87 -10.58
CA TYR A 145 -10.40 11.27 -10.95
C TYR A 145 -10.40 11.28 -12.48
N PRO A 146 -11.45 11.76 -13.15
CA PRO A 146 -11.59 11.70 -14.63
C PRO A 146 -10.49 12.49 -15.38
N GLU A 147 -9.57 13.02 -14.61
CA GLU A 147 -8.70 14.15 -14.80
C GLU A 147 -7.25 13.80 -14.43
N ASN A 148 -7.05 12.65 -13.77
CA ASN A 148 -5.74 12.06 -13.50
C ASN A 148 -5.69 10.64 -14.12
N PRO A 149 -4.99 10.46 -15.25
CA PRO A 149 -4.90 9.17 -15.92
C PRO A 149 -3.96 8.17 -15.22
N LEU A 150 -3.29 8.56 -14.13
CA LEU A 150 -2.23 7.75 -13.53
C LEU A 150 -2.80 6.65 -12.64
N VAL A 151 -2.31 5.43 -12.86
CA VAL A 151 -2.54 4.27 -12.00
C VAL A 151 -1.19 3.61 -11.73
N ALA A 152 -0.94 3.16 -10.52
CA ALA A 152 0.29 2.43 -10.20
C ALA A 152 0.02 0.96 -9.88
N THR A 153 1.04 0.12 -10.09
CA THR A 153 0.95 -1.30 -9.74
C THR A 153 2.30 -1.92 -9.45
N HIS A 154 2.28 -2.90 -8.55
CA HIS A 154 3.34 -3.87 -8.27
C HIS A 154 3.07 -5.24 -8.87
N ILE A 155 1.97 -5.40 -9.60
CA ILE A 155 1.60 -6.65 -10.24
C ILE A 155 2.64 -6.97 -11.33
N PRO A 156 3.27 -8.16 -11.30
CA PRO A 156 4.15 -8.62 -12.36
C PRO A 156 3.45 -8.63 -13.72
N TYR A 157 4.21 -8.39 -14.79
CA TYR A 157 3.68 -8.26 -16.15
C TYR A 157 2.70 -9.38 -16.55
N ASN A 158 3.08 -10.65 -16.31
CA ASN A 158 2.26 -11.81 -16.66
C ASN A 158 0.96 -11.93 -15.84
N SER A 159 0.81 -11.13 -14.79
CA SER A 159 -0.35 -11.09 -13.90
C SER A 159 -1.15 -9.80 -14.04
N LEU A 160 -0.80 -8.89 -14.96
CA LEU A 160 -1.61 -7.70 -15.18
C LEU A 160 -2.99 -8.06 -15.75
N PRO A 161 -4.02 -7.24 -15.47
CA PRO A 161 -5.32 -7.35 -16.15
C PRO A 161 -5.16 -7.34 -17.67
N THR A 162 -5.91 -8.19 -18.36
CA THR A 162 -5.83 -8.32 -19.82
C THR A 162 -6.16 -7.03 -20.56
N SER A 163 -6.93 -6.12 -19.95
CA SER A 163 -7.23 -4.80 -20.54
C SER A 163 -6.01 -3.88 -20.65
N ILE A 164 -4.90 -4.18 -19.96
CA ILE A 164 -3.64 -3.41 -20.01
C ILE A 164 -2.66 -3.97 -21.07
N ILE A 165 -2.77 -5.27 -21.39
CA ILE A 165 -1.81 -6.01 -22.25
C ILE A 165 -2.28 -6.00 -23.71
#